data_AF-A0A914L6G5-F1
#
_entry.id   AF-A0A914L6G5-F1
#
_cell.length_a   1.000
_cell.length_b   1.000
_cell.length_c   1.000
_cell.angle_alpha   90.00
_cell.angle_beta   90.00
_cell.angle_gamma   90.00
#
_symmetry.space_group_name_H-M   'P 1'
#
loop_
_entity.id
_entity.type
_entity.pdbx_description
1 polymer ?
#
loop_
_entity_poly.entity_id
_entity_poly.type
_entity_poly.pdbx_seq_one_letter_code
_entity_poly.pdbx_strand_id
1 'polypeptide(L)'
;MVEGGITLVKYLLFFANFILWVVGICFLISGILLQMKYSGLLDVLGDERLTTPVILLAIGCLFTLLGFIGYCGAIRENYCLTVSFAVLLALLLMTETAIAILVYALHEPLNEVIVTQLAQWKCV
;
A
#
# COMPACT_ATOMS: atom_id res chain seq x y z
N MET A 1 -30.37 24.67 8.18
CA MET A 1 -30.20 23.77 7.01
C MET A 1 -28.76 23.24 6.84
N VAL A 2 -27.81 23.54 7.75
CA VAL A 2 -26.40 23.08 7.64
C VAL A 2 -26.14 21.73 8.36
N GLU A 3 -27.05 21.27 9.23
CA GLU A 3 -26.89 20.02 9.99
C GLU A 3 -26.88 18.75 9.12
N GLY A 4 -27.61 18.73 7.99
CA GLY A 4 -27.65 17.55 7.11
C GLY A 4 -26.33 17.28 6.38
N GLY A 5 -25.58 18.32 6.03
CA GLY A 5 -24.34 18.20 5.25
C GLY A 5 -23.20 17.55 6.03
N ILE A 6 -23.08 17.85 7.33
CA ILE A 6 -22.03 17.30 8.19
C ILE A 6 -22.22 15.79 8.38
N THR A 7 -23.47 15.35 8.52
CA THR A 7 -23.82 13.92 8.63
C THR A 7 -23.52 13.16 7.35
N LEU A 8 -23.78 13.75 6.17
CA LEU A 8 -23.43 13.17 4.87
C LEU A 8 -21.92 12.98 4.73
N VAL A 9 -21.13 14.00 5.10
CA VAL A 9 -19.65 13.94 5.02
C VAL A 9 -19.10 12.85 5.94
N LYS A 10 -19.63 12.72 7.17
CA LYS A 10 -19.25 11.64 8.09
C LYS A 10 -19.49 10.25 7.49
N TYR A 11 -20.65 10.04 6.85
CA TYR A 11 -21.01 8.77 6.21
C TYR A 11 -20.12 8.45 5.00
N LEU A 12 -19.83 9.46 4.16
CA LEU A 12 -18.91 9.34 3.03
C LEU A 12 -17.50 8.97 3.48
N LEU A 13 -16.99 9.62 4.53
CA LEU A 13 -15.67 9.34 5.09
C LEU A 13 -15.58 7.91 5.63
N PHE A 14 -16.63 7.45 6.33
CA PHE A 14 -16.73 6.08 6.82
C PHE A 14 -16.70 5.05 5.67
N PHE A 15 -17.50 5.27 4.64
CA PHE A 15 -17.57 4.36 3.48
C PHE A 15 -16.26 4.33 2.68
N ALA A 16 -15.62 5.49 2.47
CA ALA A 16 -14.32 5.57 1.81
C ALA A 16 -13.22 4.82 2.60
N ASN A 17 -13.19 4.98 3.94
CA ASN A 17 -12.25 4.25 4.80
C ASN A 17 -12.50 2.73 4.78
N PHE A 18 -13.77 2.31 4.70
CA PHE A 18 -14.12 0.90 4.57
C PHE A 18 -13.62 0.30 3.26
N ILE A 19 -13.76 1.02 2.13
CA ILE A 19 -13.21 0.57 0.85
C ILE A 19 -11.69 0.45 0.91
N LEU A 20 -11.00 1.43 1.49
CA LEU A 20 -9.54 1.38 1.65
C LEU A 20 -9.09 0.15 2.46
N TRP A 21 -9.83 -0.20 3.52
CA TRP A 21 -9.57 -1.40 4.30
C TRP A 21 -9.74 -2.69 3.49
N VAL A 22 -10.82 -2.80 2.70
CA VAL A 22 -11.06 -3.96 1.81
C VAL A 22 -9.94 -4.07 0.77
N VAL A 23 -9.50 -2.96 0.18
CA VAL A 23 -8.38 -2.93 -0.76
C VAL A 23 -7.08 -3.42 -0.10
N GLY A 24 -6.81 -3.01 1.15
CA GLY A 24 -5.66 -3.51 1.92
C GLY A 24 -5.66 -5.03 2.08
N ILE A 25 -6.83 -5.63 2.36
CA ILE A 25 -7.00 -7.08 2.44
C ILE A 25 -6.74 -7.75 1.09
N CYS A 26 -7.21 -7.16 -0.01
CA CYS A 26 -6.92 -7.68 -1.35
C CYS A 26 -5.42 -7.70 -1.66
N PHE A 27 -4.68 -6.66 -1.24
CA PHE A 27 -3.21 -6.62 -1.34
C PHE A 27 -2.54 -7.71 -0.51
N LEU A 28 -3.01 -7.96 0.72
CA LEU A 28 -2.51 -9.06 1.55
C LEU A 28 -2.70 -10.43 0.88
N ILE A 29 -3.91 -10.70 0.39
CA ILE A 29 -4.23 -11.95 -0.31
C ILE A 29 -3.33 -12.10 -1.54
N SER A 30 -3.15 -11.02 -2.31
CA SER A 30 -2.29 -11.02 -3.50
C SER A 30 -0.82 -11.31 -3.13
N GLY A 31 -0.32 -10.73 -2.03
CA GLY A 31 1.03 -11.00 -1.53
C GLY A 31 1.23 -12.47 -1.14
N ILE A 32 0.26 -13.07 -0.45
CA ILE A 32 0.29 -14.49 -0.07
C ILE A 32 0.23 -15.38 -1.33
N LEU A 33 -0.66 -15.08 -2.29
CA LEU A 33 -0.76 -15.84 -3.54
C LEU A 33 0.54 -15.80 -4.35
N LEU A 34 1.21 -14.65 -4.39
CA LEU A 34 2.53 -14.52 -5.00
C LEU A 34 3.56 -15.36 -4.25
N GLN A 35 3.61 -15.26 -2.91
CA GLN A 35 4.52 -16.05 -2.09
C GLN A 35 4.36 -17.56 -2.33
N MET A 36 3.12 -18.05 -2.44
CA MET A 36 2.82 -19.46 -2.70
C MET A 36 3.18 -19.92 -4.12
N LYS A 37 3.13 -19.02 -5.12
CA LYS A 37 3.58 -19.34 -6.48
C LYS A 37 5.10 -19.34 -6.60
N TYR A 38 5.78 -18.43 -5.90
CA TYR A 38 7.24 -18.35 -5.91
C TYR A 38 7.89 -19.41 -5.01
N SER A 39 7.25 -19.86 -3.93
CA SER A 39 7.79 -20.92 -3.07
C SER A 39 8.07 -22.23 -3.81
N GLY A 40 7.37 -22.51 -4.90
CA GLY A 40 7.65 -23.67 -5.78
C GLY A 40 8.84 -23.47 -6.76
N LEU A 41 9.29 -22.23 -6.95
CA LEU A 41 10.40 -21.87 -7.85
C LEU A 41 11.73 -21.66 -7.08
N LEU A 42 11.63 -21.50 -5.76
CA LEU A 42 12.71 -21.18 -4.83
C LEU A 42 13.56 -22.36 -4.38
N ASP A 43 13.10 -23.58 -4.62
CA ASP A 43 13.92 -24.78 -4.44
C ASP A 43 15.01 -24.90 -5.53
N VAL A 44 14.97 -24.03 -6.56
CA VAL A 44 15.85 -24.12 -7.74
C VAL A 44 16.69 -22.86 -8.00
N LEU A 45 16.26 -21.66 -7.59
CA LEU A 45 17.01 -20.41 -7.79
C LEU A 45 17.00 -19.53 -6.54
N GLY A 46 18.19 -19.23 -6.02
CA GLY A 46 18.44 -18.69 -4.67
C GLY A 46 17.82 -17.34 -4.29
N ASP A 47 17.73 -17.20 -2.96
CA ASP A 47 17.45 -16.09 -2.03
C ASP A 47 16.96 -14.70 -2.52
N GLU A 48 17.38 -14.18 -3.67
CA GLU A 48 17.20 -12.75 -3.98
C GLU A 48 15.77 -12.37 -4.44
N ARG A 49 14.96 -13.35 -4.87
CA ARG A 49 13.58 -13.11 -5.33
C ARG A 49 12.53 -13.18 -4.22
N LEU A 50 12.90 -13.61 -3.01
CA LEU A 50 12.00 -13.65 -1.85
C LEU A 50 11.66 -12.27 -1.30
N THR A 51 12.53 -11.29 -1.52
CA THR A 51 12.39 -9.95 -0.94
C THR A 51 11.15 -9.22 -1.47
N THR A 52 10.81 -9.38 -2.75
CA THR A 52 9.67 -8.69 -3.39
C THR A 52 8.31 -9.07 -2.80
N PRO A 53 7.91 -10.36 -2.72
CA PRO A 53 6.62 -10.74 -2.13
C PRO A 53 6.53 -10.44 -0.62
N VAL A 54 7.65 -10.52 0.12
CA VAL A 54 7.68 -10.20 1.56
C VAL A 54 7.44 -8.71 1.82
N ILE A 55 8.05 -7.82 1.02
CA ILE A 55 7.81 -6.37 1.13
C ILE A 55 6.34 -6.04 0.79
N LEU A 56 5.77 -6.67 -0.23
CA LEU A 56 4.36 -6.47 -0.61
C LEU A 56 3.41 -6.89 0.52
N LEU A 57 3.71 -7.99 1.20
CA LEU A 57 2.94 -8.46 2.37
C LEU A 57 3.05 -7.47 3.54
N ALA A 58 4.25 -6.98 3.83
CA ALA A 58 4.48 -6.00 4.90
C ALA A 58 3.69 -4.70 4.66
N ILE A 59 3.73 -4.18 3.44
CA ILE A 59 2.97 -2.99 3.04
C ILE A 59 1.45 -3.25 3.15
N GLY A 60 0.98 -4.41 2.67
CA GLY A 60 -0.44 -4.81 2.80
C GLY A 60 -0.92 -4.90 4.25
N CYS A 61 -0.07 -5.39 5.16
CA CYS A 61 -0.37 -5.43 6.60
C CYS A 61 -0.54 -4.04 7.18
N LEU A 62 0.37 -3.11 6.83
CA LEU A 62 0.30 -1.71 7.27
C LEU A 62 -1.00 -1.05 6.79
N PHE A 63 -1.36 -1.17 5.51
CA PHE A 63 -2.61 -0.62 4.97
C PHE A 63 -3.86 -1.21 5.63
N THR A 64 -3.86 -2.52 5.91
CA THR A 64 -4.99 -3.19 6.59
C THR A 64 -5.13 -2.71 8.04
N LEU A 65 -4.04 -2.54 8.78
CA LEU A 65 -4.05 -2.00 10.14
C LEU A 65 -4.52 -0.54 10.17
N LEU A 66 -4.02 0.27 9.24
CA LEU A 66 -4.44 1.67 9.09
C LEU A 66 -5.94 1.75 8.78
N GLY A 67 -6.44 0.93 7.85
CA GLY A 67 -7.87 0.85 7.53
C GLY A 67 -8.72 0.42 8.74
N PHE A 68 -8.24 -0.52 9.55
CA PHE A 68 -8.93 -0.97 10.75
C PHE A 68 -8.99 0.13 11.83
N ILE A 69 -7.90 0.88 12.02
CA ILE A 69 -7.87 2.03 12.92
C ILE A 69 -8.83 3.13 12.43
N GLY A 70 -8.89 3.37 11.11
CA GLY A 70 -9.82 4.32 10.50
C GLY A 70 -11.30 3.93 10.68
N TYR A 71 -11.62 2.65 10.51
CA TYR A 71 -12.95 2.10 10.75
C TYR A 71 -13.37 2.23 12.23
N CYS A 72 -12.49 1.83 13.16
CA CYS A 72 -12.72 1.97 14.60
C CYS A 72 -12.81 3.44 15.03
N GLY A 73 -12.04 4.34 14.42
CA GLY A 73 -12.05 5.78 14.70
C GLY A 73 -13.36 6.45 14.29
N ALA A 74 -13.98 5.98 13.21
CA ALA A 74 -15.28 6.48 12.76
C ALA A 74 -16.45 5.97 13.61
N ILE A 75 -16.38 4.73 14.13
CA ILE A 75 -17.41 4.18 15.03
C ILE A 75 -17.44 4.88 16.38
N ARG A 76 -16.27 5.34 16.88
CA ARG A 76 -16.18 5.81 18.27
C ARG A 76 -16.67 7.22 18.55
N GLU A 77 -17.25 7.91 17.56
CA GLU A 77 -17.71 9.32 17.59
C GLU A 77 -16.76 10.30 18.31
N ASN A 78 -15.48 9.91 18.41
CA ASN A 78 -14.46 10.69 19.09
C ASN A 78 -13.71 11.47 18.01
N TYR A 79 -14.05 12.75 17.91
CA TYR A 79 -13.42 13.70 16.98
C TYR A 79 -11.89 13.63 17.02
N CYS A 80 -11.31 13.40 18.20
CA CYS A 80 -9.86 13.30 18.36
C CYS A 80 -9.26 12.09 17.61
N LEU A 81 -9.96 10.94 17.57
CA LEU A 81 -9.50 9.73 16.89
C LEU A 81 -9.61 9.83 15.36
N THR A 82 -10.66 10.51 14.87
CA THR A 82 -10.83 10.72 13.42
C THR A 82 -9.81 11.73 12.90
N VAL A 83 -9.52 12.78 13.68
CA VAL A 83 -8.50 13.79 13.32
C VAL A 83 -7.09 13.17 13.32
N SER A 84 -6.73 12.37 14.32
CA SER A 84 -5.42 11.71 14.34
C SER A 84 -5.23 10.74 13.17
N PHE A 85 -6.28 10.02 12.77
CA PHE A 85 -6.28 9.17 11.59
C PHE A 85 -6.09 9.98 10.30
N ALA A 86 -6.79 11.11 10.15
CA ALA A 86 -6.62 11.99 8.99
C ALA A 86 -5.18 12.55 8.89
N VAL A 87 -4.57 12.91 10.03
CA VAL A 87 -3.17 13.36 10.09
C VAL A 87 -2.20 12.24 9.69
N LEU A 88 -2.42 11.01 10.18
CA LEU A 88 -1.61 9.85 9.80
C LEU A 88 -1.69 9.55 8.30
N LEU A 89 -2.88 9.60 7.71
CA LEU A 89 -3.08 9.44 6.27
C LEU A 89 -2.37 10.54 5.46
N ALA A 90 -2.47 11.79 5.91
CA ALA A 90 -1.78 12.91 5.26
C ALA A 90 -0.26 12.70 5.29
N LEU A 91 0.28 12.20 6.40
CA LEU A 91 1.71 11.92 6.54
C LEU A 91 2.17 10.77 5.63
N LEU A 92 1.34 9.72 5.47
CA LEU A 92 1.60 8.65 4.50
C LEU A 92 1.61 9.18 3.07
N LEU A 93 0.65 10.02 2.68
CA LEU A 93 0.64 10.63 1.34
C LEU A 93 1.86 11.51 1.10
N MET A 94 2.31 12.27 2.10
CA MET A 94 3.56 13.03 1.99
C MET A 94 4.77 12.12 1.80
N THR A 95 4.81 10.97 2.48
CA THR A 95 5.90 10.00 2.35
C THR A 95 5.88 9.34 0.97
N GLU A 96 4.72 8.87 0.52
CA GLU A 96 4.54 8.26 -0.81
C GLU A 96 4.91 9.23 -1.93
N THR A 97 4.49 10.51 -1.83
CA THR A 97 4.85 11.52 -2.83
C THR A 97 6.35 11.83 -2.82
N ALA A 98 7.00 11.87 -1.66
CA ALA A 98 8.46 12.02 -1.58
C ALA A 98 9.19 10.84 -2.25
N ILE A 99 8.74 9.61 -2.00
CA ILE A 99 9.26 8.40 -2.66
C ILE A 99 9.03 8.48 -4.17
N ALA A 100 7.83 8.88 -4.62
CA ALA A 100 7.51 9.01 -6.04
C ALA A 100 8.42 10.02 -6.75
N ILE A 101 8.72 11.16 -6.10
CA ILE A 101 9.65 12.15 -6.64
C ILE A 101 11.08 11.58 -6.70
N LEU A 102 11.53 10.88 -5.66
CA LEU A 102 12.85 10.23 -5.64
C LEU A 102 12.98 9.19 -6.75
N VAL A 103 11.96 8.34 -6.94
CA VAL A 103 11.90 7.35 -8.02
C VAL A 103 11.92 8.02 -9.38
N TYR A 104 11.18 9.11 -9.56
CA TYR A 104 11.17 9.87 -10.82
C TYR A 104 12.55 10.48 -11.11
N ALA A 105 13.22 11.03 -10.10
CA ALA A 105 14.59 11.56 -10.25
C ALA A 105 15.62 10.46 -10.55
N LEU A 106 15.43 9.24 -10.02
CA LEU A 106 16.29 8.08 -10.27
C LEU A 106 15.88 7.28 -11.53
N HIS A 107 14.84 7.72 -12.25
CA HIS A 107 14.32 6.97 -13.39
C HIS A 107 15.36 6.84 -14.52
N GLU A 108 16.22 7.85 -14.72
CA GLU A 108 17.28 7.84 -15.73
C GLU A 108 18.30 6.70 -15.54
N PRO A 109 19.01 6.60 -14.40
CA PRO A 109 19.94 5.49 -14.17
C PRO A 109 19.23 4.14 -14.05
N LEU A 110 17.97 4.11 -13.59
CA LEU A 110 17.20 2.87 -13.52
C LEU A 110 16.93 2.28 -14.92
N ASN A 111 16.63 3.13 -15.90
CA ASN A 111 16.30 2.68 -17.25
C ASN A 111 17.53 2.07 -17.95
N GLU A 112 18.73 2.60 -17.71
CA GLU A 112 19.97 2.02 -18.23
C GLU A 112 20.25 0.62 -17.64
N VAL A 113 19.99 0.44 -16.33
CA VAL A 113 20.12 -0.87 -15.67
C VAL A 113 19.08 -1.85 -16.21
N ILE A 114 17.83 -1.44 -16.40
CA ILE A 114 16.78 -2.33 -16.95
C ILE A 114 17.11 -2.74 -18.39
N VAL A 115 17.56 -1.81 -19.23
CA VAL A 115 17.92 -2.12 -20.63
C VAL A 115 19.12 -3.06 -20.70
N THR A 116 20.13 -2.88 -19.85
CA THR A 116 21.29 -3.79 -19.82
C THR A 116 20.92 -5.19 -19.34
N GLN A 117 20.05 -5.33 -18.33
CA GLN A 117 19.55 -6.64 -17.88
C GLN A 117 18.71 -7.34 -18.96
N LEU A 118 17.85 -6.60 -19.67
CA LEU A 118 17.07 -7.15 -20.78
C LEU A 118 17.95 -7.57 -21.97
N ALA A 119 19.05 -6.87 -22.23
CA ALA A 119 20.01 -7.26 -23.25
C ALA A 119 20.76 -8.55 -22.86
N GLN A 120 21.11 -8.73 -21.59
CA GLN A 120 21.74 -9.96 -21.08
C GLN A 120 20.79 -11.17 -21.16
N TRP A 121 19.51 -10.98 -20.85
CA TRP A 121 18.51 -12.05 -20.93
C TRP A 121 18.20 -12.50 -22.37
N LYS A 122 18.51 -11.68 -23.38
CA LYS A 122 18.30 -12.01 -24.80
C LYS A 122 19.46 -12.76 -25.43
N CYS A 123 20.61 -12.82 -24.75
CA CYS A 123 21.82 -13.51 -25.20
C CYS A 123 22.03 -14.90 -24.56
N VAL A 124 21.05 -15.40 -23.81
CA VAL A 124 20.97 -16.79 -23.29
C VAL A 124 19.85 -17.51 -24.02
#